data_AF-A0A1V1PNE7-F1
#
_entry.id   AF-A0A1V1PNE7-F1
#
_cell.length_a   1.000
_cell.length_b   1.000
_cell.length_c   1.000
_cell.angle_alpha   90.00
_cell.angle_beta   90.00
_cell.angle_gamma   90.00
#
_symmetry.space_group_name_H-M   'P 1'
#
loop_
_entity.id
_entity.type
_entity.pdbx_description
1 polymer ?
#
loop_
_entity_poly.entity_id
_entity_poly.type
_entity_poly.pdbx_seq_one_letter_code
_entity_poly.pdbx_strand_id
1 'polypeptide(L)'
;MNFRRNLPPQPPQVLGKTLKYKEAQEHLLRRLGVAMVMQWDALPDELQDLIIDQAAVVEDREDAPHDVGDIENFIRAAKIVALAKTTPEPEGK
;
A
#
# COMPACT_ATOMS: atom_id res chain seq x y z
N MET A 1 -13.77 -39.37 7.16
CA MET A 1 -14.61 -38.17 6.99
C MET A 1 -13.78 -36.95 7.37
N ASN A 2 -13.42 -36.10 6.40
CA ASN A 2 -12.64 -34.88 6.66
C ASN A 2 -13.60 -33.69 6.70
N PHE A 3 -13.86 -33.16 7.89
CA PHE A 3 -14.59 -31.91 8.07
C PHE A 3 -13.67 -30.75 7.70
N ARG A 4 -13.76 -30.24 6.47
CA ARG A 4 -13.25 -28.90 6.16
C ARG A 4 -14.12 -27.92 6.95
N ARG A 5 -13.57 -27.31 8.00
CA ARG A 5 -14.25 -26.24 8.74
C ARG A 5 -14.48 -25.08 7.77
N ASN A 6 -15.75 -24.85 7.42
CA ASN A 6 -16.19 -23.62 6.81
C ASN A 6 -16.21 -22.56 7.91
N LEU A 7 -15.05 -21.96 8.19
CA LEU A 7 -14.99 -20.78 9.04
C LEU A 7 -15.60 -19.61 8.25
N PRO A 8 -16.46 -18.78 8.86
CA PRO A 8 -16.89 -17.55 8.21
C PRO A 8 -15.65 -16.71 7.86
N PRO A 9 -15.69 -15.95 6.73
CA PRO A 9 -14.58 -15.07 6.39
C PRO A 9 -14.36 -14.12 7.57
N GLN A 10 -13.19 -14.24 8.20
CA GLN A 10 -12.82 -13.31 9.26
C GLN A 10 -12.64 -11.92 8.66
N PRO A 11 -13.07 -10.87 9.36
CA PRO A 11 -12.79 -9.51 8.93
C PRO A 11 -11.27 -9.37 8.77
N PRO A 12 -10.83 -8.66 7.73
CA PRO A 12 -9.41 -8.47 7.49
C PRO A 12 -8.84 -7.66 8.67
N GLN A 13 -7.71 -8.13 9.19
CA GLN A 13 -7.10 -7.63 10.42
C GLN A 13 -5.63 -7.35 10.15
N VAL A 14 -5.11 -6.31 10.81
CA VAL A 14 -3.68 -6.02 10.83
C VAL A 14 -2.94 -7.22 11.42
N LEU A 15 -1.95 -7.71 10.68
CA LEU A 15 -1.07 -8.78 11.13
C LEU A 15 0.32 -8.19 11.34
N GLY A 16 0.90 -8.36 12.53
CA GLY A 16 2.31 -8.01 12.79
C GLY A 16 3.29 -8.94 12.07
N LYS A 17 3.14 -9.12 10.76
CA LYS A 17 3.95 -9.98 9.91
C LYS A 17 4.64 -9.11 8.87
N THR A 18 5.96 -9.17 8.87
CA THR A 18 6.79 -8.54 7.84
C THR A 18 7.12 -9.51 6.72
N LEU A 19 7.16 -9.01 5.48
CA LEU A 19 7.62 -9.78 4.32
C LEU A 19 9.16 -9.76 4.25
N LYS A 20 9.79 -10.94 4.26
CA LYS A 20 11.24 -11.04 4.02
C LYS A 20 11.54 -11.10 2.52
N TYR A 21 12.45 -10.25 2.06
CA TYR A 21 12.89 -10.19 0.66
C TYR A 21 14.39 -9.89 0.56
N LYS A 22 15.00 -10.23 -0.57
CA LYS A 22 16.40 -9.91 -0.87
C LYS A 22 16.51 -8.52 -1.50
N GLU A 23 17.65 -7.87 -1.36
CA GLU A 23 17.97 -6.58 -2.03
C GLU A 23 17.67 -6.61 -3.54
N ALA A 24 18.07 -7.69 -4.22
CA ALA A 24 17.81 -7.86 -5.65
C ALA A 24 16.31 -7.86 -6.00
N GLN A 25 15.41 -8.07 -5.04
CA GLN A 25 13.95 -8.09 -5.21
C GLN A 25 13.27 -6.76 -4.85
N GLU A 26 14.00 -5.77 -4.34
CA GLU A 26 13.45 -4.49 -3.87
C GLU A 26 12.71 -3.71 -4.97
N HIS A 27 13.16 -3.85 -6.22
CA HIS A 27 12.47 -3.27 -7.38
C HIS A 27 11.04 -3.82 -7.57
N LEU A 28 10.77 -5.06 -7.13
CA LEU A 28 9.43 -5.65 -7.20
C LEU A 28 8.52 -5.01 -6.15
N LEU A 29 9.00 -4.80 -4.93
CA LEU A 29 8.23 -4.12 -3.89
C LEU A 29 7.93 -2.68 -4.27
N ARG A 30 8.92 -1.95 -4.82
CA ARG A 30 8.70 -0.60 -5.35
C ARG A 30 7.61 -0.58 -6.43
N ARG A 31 7.64 -1.53 -7.37
CA ARG A 31 6.61 -1.64 -8.42
C ARG A 31 5.23 -1.94 -7.85
N LEU A 32 5.13 -2.83 -6.87
CA LEU A 32 3.87 -3.16 -6.20
C LEU A 32 3.32 -1.97 -5.41
N GLY A 33 4.17 -1.27 -4.66
CA GLY A 33 3.78 -0.06 -3.93
C GLY A 33 3.27 1.04 -4.85
N VAL A 34 3.96 1.30 -5.97
CA VAL A 34 3.49 2.26 -6.98
C VAL A 34 2.13 1.85 -7.56
N ALA A 35 1.97 0.58 -7.97
CA ALA A 35 0.70 0.10 -8.51
C ALA A 35 -0.45 0.22 -7.49
N MET A 36 -0.17 -0.06 -6.21
CA MET A 36 -1.13 0.11 -5.11
C MET A 36 -1.57 1.56 -4.97
N VAL A 37 -0.62 2.50 -4.91
CA VAL A 37 -0.94 3.94 -4.80
C VAL A 37 -1.73 4.43 -6.02
N MET A 38 -1.44 3.93 -7.22
CA MET A 38 -2.21 4.28 -8.42
C MET A 38 -3.65 3.78 -8.40
N GLN A 39 -3.93 2.69 -7.67
CA GLN A 39 -5.28 2.13 -7.52
C GLN A 39 -5.95 2.52 -6.21
N TRP A 40 -5.32 3.39 -5.41
CA TRP A 40 -5.74 3.69 -4.04
C TRP A 40 -7.21 4.12 -3.95
N ASP A 41 -7.65 5.01 -4.87
CA ASP A 41 -9.03 5.51 -4.91
C ASP A 41 -10.08 4.49 -5.34
N ALA A 42 -9.66 3.36 -5.91
CA ALA A 42 -10.55 2.26 -6.26
C ALA A 42 -10.74 1.27 -5.09
N LEU A 43 -9.98 1.42 -4.00
CA LEU A 43 -10.10 0.59 -2.81
C LEU A 43 -11.21 1.12 -1.90
N PRO A 44 -12.01 0.24 -1.26
CA PRO A 44 -12.93 0.67 -0.21
C PRO A 44 -12.20 1.38 0.93
N ASP A 45 -12.83 2.39 1.54
CA ASP A 45 -12.24 3.18 2.63
C ASP A 45 -11.71 2.29 3.77
N GLU A 46 -12.51 1.30 4.21
CA GLU A 46 -12.10 0.34 5.24
C GLU A 46 -10.82 -0.44 4.88
N LEU A 47 -10.60 -0.69 3.59
CA LEU A 47 -9.39 -1.37 3.10
C LEU A 47 -8.20 -0.41 3.00
N GLN A 48 -8.44 0.86 2.68
CA GLN A 48 -7.42 1.90 2.72
C GLN A 48 -6.88 2.06 4.15
N ASP A 49 -7.78 2.20 5.12
CA ASP A 49 -7.45 2.32 6.54
C ASP A 49 -6.65 1.10 7.02
N LEU A 50 -7.13 -0.10 6.68
CA LEU A 50 -6.44 -1.33 7.04
C LEU A 50 -5.01 -1.41 6.46
N ILE A 51 -4.81 -0.98 5.21
CA ILE A 51 -3.48 -0.99 4.58
C ILE A 51 -2.55 0.02 5.26
N ILE A 52 -3.08 1.19 5.65
CA ILE A 52 -2.32 2.20 6.40
C ILE A 52 -1.88 1.63 7.76
N ASP A 53 -2.82 1.08 8.53
CA ASP A 53 -2.52 0.46 9.83
C ASP A 53 -1.52 -0.70 9.69
N GLN A 54 -1.68 -1.51 8.63
CA GLN A 54 -0.76 -2.60 8.32
C GLN A 54 0.64 -2.10 7.98
N ALA A 55 0.75 -1.02 7.21
CA ALA A 55 2.05 -0.43 6.84
C ALA A 55 2.78 0.15 8.05
N ALA A 56 2.07 0.72 9.03
CA ALA A 56 2.66 1.28 10.25
C ALA A 56 3.24 0.24 11.22
N VAL A 57 2.88 -1.04 11.07
CA VAL A 57 3.41 -2.13 11.92
C VAL A 57 4.36 -3.07 11.18
N VAL A 58 4.55 -2.87 9.87
CA VAL A 58 5.49 -3.66 9.08
C VAL A 58 6.88 -3.10 9.28
N GLU A 59 7.75 -3.92 9.86
CA GLU A 59 9.19 -3.60 9.93
C GLU A 59 9.75 -3.47 8.51
N ASP A 60 10.40 -2.35 8.22
CA ASP A 60 11.15 -2.19 6.97
C ASP A 60 12.54 -2.87 7.09
N ARG A 61 13.18 -3.10 5.96
CA ARG A 61 14.55 -3.63 5.90
C ARG A 61 15.56 -2.63 6.48
N GLU A 62 15.33 -1.33 6.29
CA GLU A 62 16.11 -0.27 6.89
C GLU A 62 15.31 0.32 8.06
N ASP A 63 15.95 0.45 9.22
CA ASP A 63 15.29 0.93 10.43
C ASP A 63 15.08 2.45 10.32
N ALA A 64 14.03 2.85 9.61
CA ALA A 64 13.61 4.22 9.40
C ALA A 64 12.38 4.52 10.27
N PRO A 65 12.43 5.54 11.15
CA PRO A 65 11.26 5.98 11.89
C PRO A 65 10.14 6.36 10.92
N HIS A 66 8.95 5.86 11.18
CA HIS A 66 7.73 6.22 10.46
C HIS A 66 6.54 6.19 11.42
N ASP A 67 5.55 7.04 11.17
CA ASP A 67 4.24 6.93 11.79
C ASP A 67 3.12 6.81 10.74
N VAL A 68 1.90 6.56 11.22
CA VAL A 68 0.70 6.46 10.37
C VAL A 68 0.48 7.73 9.53
N GLY A 69 0.75 8.91 10.11
CA GLY A 69 0.59 10.20 9.45
C GLY A 69 1.57 10.38 8.29
N ASP A 70 2.81 9.91 8.42
CA ASP A 70 3.80 9.93 7.34
C ASP A 70 3.31 9.13 6.13
N ILE A 71 2.71 7.96 6.36
CA ILE A 71 2.18 7.07 5.32
C ILE A 71 0.97 7.72 4.62
N GLU A 72 0.04 8.28 5.39
CA GLU A 72 -1.12 8.99 4.83
C GLU A 72 -0.68 10.17 3.96
N ASN A 73 0.25 10.98 4.47
CA ASN A 73 0.76 12.16 3.77
C ASN A 73 1.47 11.75 2.47
N PHE A 74 2.25 10.67 2.50
CA PHE A 74 2.87 10.11 1.32
C PHE A 74 1.84 9.72 0.26
N ILE A 75 0.79 8.98 0.62
CA ILE A 75 -0.25 8.55 -0.32
C ILE A 75 -0.94 9.77 -0.94
N ARG A 76 -1.31 10.78 -0.13
CA ARG A 76 -1.92 12.03 -0.64
C ARG A 76 -0.99 12.77 -1.60
N ALA A 77 0.28 12.95 -1.25
CA ALA A 77 1.25 13.65 -2.08
C ALA A 77 1.56 12.89 -3.39
N ALA A 78 1.73 11.57 -3.31
CA ALA A 78 2.00 10.71 -4.45
C ALA A 78 0.84 10.74 -5.46
N LYS A 79 -0.41 10.77 -4.99
CA LYS A 79 -1.59 10.96 -5.84
C LYS A 79 -1.57 12.29 -6.59
N ILE A 80 -1.22 13.39 -5.93
CA ILE A 80 -1.12 14.72 -6.57
C ILE A 80 -0.08 14.70 -7.69
N VAL A 81 1.10 14.11 -7.45
CA VAL A 81 2.19 14.03 -8.44
C VAL A 81 1.83 13.08 -9.59
N ALA A 82 1.18 11.95 -9.31
CA ALA A 82 0.74 11.02 -10.34
C ALA A 82 -0.30 11.64 -11.28
N LEU A 83 -1.28 12.37 -10.74
CA LEU A 83 -2.29 13.10 -11.51
C LEU A 83 -1.68 14.24 -12.33
N ALA A 84 -0.70 14.96 -11.77
CA ALA A 84 0.00 16.03 -12.48
C ALA A 84 0.78 15.55 -13.72
N LYS A 85 1.29 14.31 -13.71
CA LYS A 85 1.98 13.70 -14.85
C LYS A 85 1.03 13.19 -15.95
N THR A 86 -0.26 13.07 -15.66
CA THR A 86 -1.28 12.59 -16.62
C THR A 86 -2.06 13.71 -17.30
N THR A 87 -1.91 14.97 -16.86
CA THR A 87 -2.49 16.13 -17.57
C THR A 87 -1.63 16.42 -18.80
N PRO A 88 -2.11 16.22 -20.04
CA PRO A 88 -1.38 16.64 -21.22
C PRO A 88 -1.24 18.18 -21.19
N GLU A 89 -0.02 18.68 -21.41
CA GLU A 89 0.19 20.10 -21.69
C GLU A 89 -0.73 20.50 -22.87
N PRO A 90 -1.44 21.63 -22.81
CA PRO A 90 -2.22 22.09 -23.95
C PRO A 90 -1.24 22.33 -25.12
N GLU A 91 -1.33 21.51 -26.17
CA GLU A 91 -0.53 21.68 -27.38
C GLU A 91 -0.67 23.12 -27.87
N GLY A 92 0.46 23.82 -27.85
CA GLY A 92 0.58 25.19 -28.32
C GLY A 92 0.16 25.29 -29.79
N LYS A 93 -0.67 26.29 -30.06
CA LYS A 93 -1.12 26.71 -31.40
C LYS A 93 0.02 27.09 -32.33
#